data_AF-A0A2V8PCQ8-F1
#
_entry.id   AF-A0A2V8PCQ8-F1
#
_cell.length_a   1.000
_cell.length_b   1.000
_cell.length_c   1.000
_cell.angle_alpha   90.00
_cell.angle_beta   90.00
_cell.angle_gamma   90.00
#
_symmetry.space_group_name_H-M   'P 1'
#
loop_
_entity.id
_entity.type
_entity.pdbx_description
1 polymer ?
#
loop_
_entity_poly.entity_id
_entity_poly.type
_entity_poly.pdbx_seq_one_letter_code
_entity_poly.pdbx_strand_id
1 'polypeptide(L)'
;MANKQYITQAPGWNVISTYFTQTDIQHMLQVSQGAIDLSNCSSVLQNAEVIYQKVSTQQMPPGNPWPAAWINNFFAWMNSNPTCP
;
A
#
# COMPACT_ATOMS: atom_id res chain seq x y z
N MET A 1 30.09 -2.45 -0.66
CA MET A 1 28.87 -1.85 -1.25
C MET A 1 27.75 -2.86 -1.05
N ALA A 2 26.79 -2.58 -0.17
CA ALA A 2 25.71 -3.52 0.12
C ALA A 2 24.83 -3.66 -1.13
N ASN A 3 24.84 -4.86 -1.70
CA ASN A 3 24.01 -5.24 -2.83
C ASN A 3 22.56 -5.23 -2.32
N LYS A 4 21.84 -4.12 -2.50
CA LYS A 4 20.39 -4.08 -2.28
C LYS A 4 19.81 -5.11 -3.24
N GLN A 5 19.54 -6.32 -2.75
CA GLN A 5 18.83 -7.32 -3.51
C GLN A 5 17.45 -6.73 -3.79
N TYR A 6 17.30 -6.13 -4.98
CA TYR A 6 16.01 -5.78 -5.51
C TYR A 6 15.20 -7.06 -5.51
N ILE A 7 14.15 -7.10 -4.70
CA ILE A 7 13.24 -8.23 -4.61
C ILE A 7 12.72 -8.44 -6.04
N THR A 8 13.17 -9.51 -6.70
CA THR A 8 13.19 -9.62 -8.16
C THR A 8 11.81 -9.74 -8.82
N GLN A 9 10.71 -9.66 -8.06
CA GLN A 9 9.35 -9.50 -8.57
C GLN A 9 8.45 -8.79 -7.54
N ALA A 10 8.73 -7.53 -7.21
CA ALA A 10 7.71 -6.72 -6.55
C ALA A 10 6.52 -6.53 -7.52
N PRO A 11 5.27 -6.71 -7.07
CA PRO A 11 4.11 -6.49 -7.93
C PRO A 11 3.97 -5.01 -8.28
N GLY A 12 3.40 -4.72 -9.45
CA GLY A 12 3.12 -3.35 -9.88
C GLY A 12 1.89 -2.73 -9.22
N TRP A 13 1.70 -1.43 -9.44
CA TRP A 13 0.52 -0.69 -8.96
C TRP A 13 -0.81 -1.32 -9.41
N ASN A 14 -0.85 -1.90 -10.61
CA ASN A 14 -2.02 -2.61 -11.14
C ASN A 14 -2.46 -3.79 -10.25
N VAL A 15 -1.57 -4.33 -9.43
CA VAL A 15 -1.88 -5.35 -8.44
C VAL A 15 -2.17 -4.70 -7.09
N ILE A 16 -1.30 -3.80 -6.62
CA ILE A 16 -1.45 -3.13 -5.31
C ILE A 16 -2.80 -2.42 -5.17
N SER A 17 -3.23 -1.70 -6.21
CA SER A 17 -4.52 -1.00 -6.22
C SER A 17 -5.71 -1.93 -5.98
N THR A 18 -5.62 -3.20 -6.36
CA THR A 18 -6.71 -4.18 -6.18
C THR A 18 -6.91 -4.63 -4.73
N TYR A 19 -5.93 -4.37 -3.86
CA TYR A 19 -6.02 -4.69 -2.43
C TYR A 19 -6.84 -3.68 -1.64
N PHE A 20 -7.04 -2.48 -2.19
CA PHE A 20 -7.88 -1.45 -1.61
C PHE A 20 -9.30 -1.59 -2.13
N THR A 21 -10.25 -1.83 -1.21
CA THR A 21 -11.66 -1.86 -1.57
C THR A 21 -12.21 -0.43 -1.72
N GLN A 22 -13.37 -0.30 -2.36
CA GLN A 22 -14.08 0.99 -2.43
C GLN A 22 -14.39 1.54 -1.03
N THR A 23 -14.69 0.67 -0.08
CA THR A 23 -14.92 1.03 1.33
C THR A 23 -13.66 1.60 1.96
N ASP A 24 -12.50 0.98 1.73
CA ASP A 24 -11.22 1.46 2.27
C ASP A 24 -10.87 2.84 1.71
N ILE A 25 -11.07 3.02 0.40
CA ILE A 25 -10.84 4.30 -0.29
C ILE A 25 -11.72 5.39 0.33
N GLN A 26 -13.03 5.15 0.44
CA GLN A 26 -13.96 6.14 1.01
C GLN A 26 -13.65 6.44 2.48
N HIS A 27 -13.34 5.41 3.26
CA HIS A 27 -13.00 5.58 4.67
C HIS A 27 -11.73 6.42 4.82
N MET A 28 -10.67 6.11 4.07
CA MET A 28 -9.41 6.85 4.14
C MET A 28 -9.56 8.29 3.68
N LEU A 29 -10.30 8.55 2.60
CA LEU A 29 -10.63 9.91 2.18
C LEU A 29 -11.35 10.70 3.30
N GLN A 30 -12.29 10.06 4.02
CA GLN A 30 -13.01 10.72 5.11
C GLN A 30 -12.11 10.98 6.32
N VAL A 31 -11.40 9.96 6.84
CA VAL A 31 -10.61 10.11 8.08
C VAL A 31 -9.35 10.96 7.89
N SER A 32 -8.83 11.02 6.66
CA SER A 32 -7.68 11.87 6.31
C SER A 32 -8.08 13.24 5.77
N GLN A 33 -9.37 13.55 5.68
CA GLN A 33 -9.88 14.77 5.03
C GLN A 33 -9.35 14.97 3.61
N GLY A 34 -9.23 13.87 2.85
CA GLY A 34 -8.73 13.85 1.47
C GLY A 34 -7.21 13.80 1.33
N ALA A 35 -6.43 13.78 2.42
CA ALA A 35 -4.97 13.73 2.34
C ALA A 35 -4.42 12.38 1.86
N ILE A 36 -5.14 11.28 2.15
CA ILE A 36 -4.78 9.92 1.73
C ILE A 36 -5.88 9.38 0.81
N ASP A 37 -5.58 9.31 -0.48
CA ASP A 37 -6.43 8.71 -1.50
C ASP A 37 -5.85 7.36 -1.93
N LEU A 38 -6.46 6.27 -1.44
CA LEU A 38 -6.03 4.91 -1.75
C LEU A 38 -6.30 4.49 -3.21
N SER A 39 -7.07 5.27 -3.97
CA SER A 39 -7.28 5.04 -5.40
C SER A 39 -6.18 5.64 -6.27
N ASN A 40 -5.35 6.52 -5.70
CA ASN A 40 -4.31 7.25 -6.41
C ASN A 40 -2.91 6.71 -6.09
N CYS A 41 -2.19 6.23 -7.10
CA CYS A 41 -0.85 5.66 -6.92
C CYS A 41 0.11 6.64 -6.23
N SER A 42 0.14 7.91 -6.68
CA SER A 42 1.05 8.91 -6.11
C SER A 42 0.74 9.20 -4.66
N SER A 43 -0.54 9.28 -4.29
CA SER A 43 -0.97 9.46 -2.90
C SER A 43 -0.57 8.24 -2.05
N VAL A 44 -0.81 7.01 -2.53
CA VAL A 44 -0.39 5.80 -1.83
C VAL A 44 1.12 5.71 -1.68
N LEU A 45 1.88 6.05 -2.71
CA LEU A 45 3.34 6.03 -2.66
C LEU A 45 3.90 7.08 -1.68
N GLN A 46 3.36 8.30 -1.70
CA GLN A 46 3.72 9.35 -0.74
C GLN A 46 3.44 8.96 0.71
N ASN A 47 2.41 8.15 0.94
CA ASN A 47 1.97 7.70 2.27
C ASN A 47 2.34 6.24 2.57
N ALA A 48 3.24 5.63 1.78
CA ALA A 48 3.45 4.18 1.81
C ALA A 48 3.90 3.66 3.19
N GLU A 49 4.76 4.39 3.89
CA GLU A 49 5.21 3.99 5.23
C GLU A 49 4.07 3.97 6.27
N VAL A 50 3.21 4.98 6.25
CA VAL A 50 2.04 5.07 7.13
C VAL A 50 1.05 3.96 6.83
N ILE A 51 0.78 3.72 5.54
CA ILE A 51 -0.11 2.64 5.09
C ILE A 51 0.45 1.29 5.52
N TYR A 52 1.76 1.04 5.30
CA TYR A 52 2.42 -0.20 5.69
C TYR A 52 2.33 -0.45 7.20
N GLN A 53 2.57 0.57 8.02
CA GLN A 53 2.44 0.46 9.47
C GLN A 53 1.03 0.04 9.89
N LYS A 54 0.00 0.57 9.23
CA LYS A 54 -1.40 0.26 9.55
C LYS A 54 -1.83 -1.13 9.09
N VAL A 55 -1.45 -1.56 7.89
CA VAL A 55 -1.80 -2.91 7.40
C VAL A 55 -0.98 -4.00 8.10
N SER A 56 0.29 -3.76 8.42
CA SER A 56 1.15 -4.73 9.13
C SER A 56 0.73 -4.95 10.59
N THR A 57 0.14 -3.93 11.23
CA THR A 57 -0.44 -4.04 12.57
C THR A 57 -1.92 -4.45 12.58
N GLN A 58 -2.47 -4.83 11.41
CA GLN A 58 -3.87 -5.23 11.26
C GLN A 58 -4.89 -4.16 11.70
N GLN A 59 -4.47 -2.90 11.75
CA GLN A 59 -5.35 -1.76 12.02
C GLN A 59 -6.10 -1.29 10.77
N MET A 60 -5.65 -1.70 9.59
CA MET A 60 -6.29 -1.40 8.32
C MET A 60 -6.37 -2.64 7.41
N PRO A 61 -7.54 -2.94 6.82
CA PRO A 61 -8.83 -2.31 7.12
C PRO A 61 -9.47 -2.90 8.39
N PRO A 62 -10.28 -2.12 9.15
CA PRO A 62 -10.92 -2.61 10.37
C PRO A 62 -11.84 -3.81 10.12
N GLY A 63 -11.71 -4.86 10.92
CA GLY A 63 -12.57 -6.06 10.85
C GLY A 63 -12.22 -7.06 9.74
N ASN A 64 -11.49 -6.64 8.70
CA ASN A 64 -11.03 -7.54 7.63
C ASN A 64 -9.54 -7.31 7.29
N PRO A 65 -8.60 -7.59 8.21
CA PRO A 65 -7.19 -7.32 7.99
C PRO A 65 -6.63 -7.97 6.72
N TRP A 66 -5.63 -7.33 6.12
CA TRP A 66 -4.95 -7.89 4.97
C TRP A 66 -4.28 -9.23 5.29
N PRO A 67 -4.33 -10.21 4.37
CA PRO A 67 -3.53 -11.42 4.49
C PRO A 67 -2.03 -11.10 4.38
N ALA A 68 -1.18 -11.93 4.99
CA ALA A 68 0.27 -11.74 5.01
C ALA A 68 0.90 -11.58 3.61
N ALA A 69 0.36 -12.28 2.62
CA ALA A 69 0.82 -12.16 1.23
C ALA A 69 0.65 -10.73 0.67
N TRP A 70 -0.45 -10.05 0.99
CA TRP A 70 -0.71 -8.68 0.53
C TRP A 70 0.22 -7.68 1.22
N ILE A 71 0.45 -7.86 2.53
CA ILE A 71 1.38 -7.04 3.32
C ILE A 71 2.80 -7.17 2.75
N ASN A 72 3.25 -8.40 2.45
CA ASN A 72 4.56 -8.65 1.84
C ASN A 72 4.67 -8.04 0.44
N ASN A 73 3.62 -8.15 -0.36
CA ASN A 73 3.54 -7.55 -1.69
C ASN A 73 3.63 -6.02 -1.64
N PHE A 74 2.92 -5.39 -0.71
CA PHE A 74 2.97 -3.95 -0.50
C PHE A 74 4.36 -3.48 -0.03
N PHE A 75 4.96 -4.21 0.92
CA PHE A 75 6.33 -3.95 1.37
C PHE A 75 7.34 -4.07 0.21
N ALA A 76 7.21 -5.10 -0.62
CA ALA A 76 8.09 -5.28 -1.77
C ALA A 76 7.91 -4.14 -2.80
N TRP A 77 6.67 -3.77 -3.11
CA TRP A 77 6.35 -2.69 -4.03
C TRP A 77 6.94 -1.36 -3.58
N MET A 78 6.72 -0.92 -2.34
CA MET A 78 7.23 0.37 -1.85
C MET A 78 8.77 0.44 -1.83
N ASN A 79 9.45 -0.70 -1.70
CA ASN A 79 10.92 -0.78 -1.68
C ASN A 79 11.55 -1.04 -3.07
N SER A 80 10.74 -1.21 -4.12
CA SER A 80 11.21 -1.58 -5.47
C SER A 80 11.48 -0.41 -6.41
N ASN A 81 11.45 0.82 -5.92
CA ASN A 81 11.41 2.05 -6.73
C ASN A 81 10.20 2.07 -7.69
N PRO A 82 8.97 2.01 -7.15
CA PRO A 82 7.76 1.88 -7.95
C PRO A 82 7.51 3.14 -8.80
N THR A 83 6.95 2.94 -9.99
CA THR A 83 6.47 4.01 -10.85
C THR A 83 4.95 4.06 -10.81
N CYS A 84 4.40 5.27 -10.77
CA CYS A 84 2.97 5.50 -10.87
C CYS A 84 2.60 5.83 -12.32
N PRO A 85 1.50 5.26 -12.84
CA PRO A 85 1.00 5.60 -14.17
C PRO A 85 0.48 7.04 -14.25
#